data_AF-A0A8S2E281-F1
#
_entry.id   AF-A0A8S2E281-F1
#
_cell.length_a   1.000
_cell.length_b   1.000
_cell.length_c   1.000
_cell.angle_alpha   90.00
_cell.angle_beta   90.00
_cell.angle_gamma   90.00
#
_symmetry.space_group_name_H-M   'P 1'
#
loop_
_entity.id
_entity.type
_entity.pdbx_description
1 polymer ?
#
loop_
_entity_poly.entity_id
_entity_poly.type
_entity_poly.pdbx_seq_one_letter_code
_entity_poly.pdbx_strand_id
1 'polypeptide(L)'
;MIQFRCKIWPTSFDGRRYGFRPPFPVPIPVPLIFGAPFAPGIGVPFGGPALSRAPLGGVGAPLGGIGAPLGGVGAPLGGVGAPLGGGVPAVAAPVGGAVGAPVAAATPAVAASVGPVATPAIAGSTGGAVAGSTQGQTVAKDSLCVTCSGSTTVRIRVQSNGLPRFCPNAPALFSEQNIDFAVNFNPDVSVNSPNQNPTTASALSSIVCNINIEGSAPSASNLVSYGTSLLNTVAGVSVDGVAILNVNSANSIDPFYPPVGATAETVDTCLGHPNINNIYHYHIGSGCALNPPSSAISACAMTSCISSIASYAISLYSSYRALTVIGIAKDGHVIYGPYDSTGTQVTSGFDMCNGMFYDSIGNYAYFATQTFPYITGCFGPGNYPSFSQAVMIAK
;
A
#
# COMPACT_ATOMS: atom_id res chain seq x y z
N MET A 1 -15.48 -8.67 6.15
CA MET A 1 -14.08 -8.28 6.44
C MET A 1 -13.18 -9.20 5.63
N ILE A 2 -12.70 -8.76 4.47
CA ILE A 2 -11.78 -9.54 3.63
C ILE A 2 -10.40 -9.39 4.27
N GLN A 3 -10.00 -10.37 5.07
CA GLN A 3 -8.65 -10.43 5.60
C GLN A 3 -7.80 -11.16 4.57
N PHE A 4 -6.76 -10.53 4.02
CA PHE A 4 -5.76 -11.20 3.19
C PHE A 4 -4.97 -12.19 4.06
N ARG A 5 -5.57 -13.34 4.34
CA ARG A 5 -4.87 -14.45 4.96
C ARG A 5 -4.25 -15.27 3.85
N CYS A 6 -3.02 -14.94 3.45
CA CYS A 6 -2.19 -15.92 2.77
C CYS A 6 -1.94 -17.05 3.78
N LYS A 7 -2.76 -18.11 3.72
CA LYS A 7 -2.61 -19.27 4.59
C LYS A 7 -1.44 -20.10 4.05
N ILE A 8 -0.24 -19.77 4.50
CA ILE A 8 0.96 -20.59 4.26
C ILE A 8 0.73 -21.89 5.05
N TRP A 9 0.69 -23.01 4.35
CA TRP A 9 0.64 -24.33 4.98
C TRP A 9 1.93 -24.54 5.79
N PRO A 10 1.88 -24.86 7.09
CA PRO A 10 3.03 -25.47 7.72
C PRO A 10 3.16 -26.91 7.22
N THR A 11 4.36 -27.24 6.75
CA THR A 11 4.81 -28.61 6.56
C THR A 11 4.87 -29.30 7.93
N SER A 12 3.80 -29.99 8.31
CA SER A 12 3.88 -31.05 9.33
C SER A 12 3.10 -32.26 8.85
N PHE A 13 3.84 -33.29 8.47
CA PHE A 13 3.39 -34.67 8.42
C PHE A 13 2.70 -35.03 9.75
N ASP A 14 1.42 -35.39 9.71
CA ASP A 14 0.89 -36.42 10.59
C ASP A 14 -0.02 -37.33 9.77
N GLY A 15 0.47 -38.54 9.54
CA GLY A 15 -0.27 -39.59 8.89
C GLY A 15 -1.14 -40.29 9.91
N ARG A 16 -2.47 -40.29 9.70
CA ARG A 16 -3.32 -41.39 10.15
C ARG A 16 -4.69 -41.39 9.44
N ARG A 17 -4.92 -42.55 8.80
CA ARG A 17 -6.21 -43.20 8.48
C ARG A 17 -7.08 -42.54 7.41
N TYR A 18 -7.05 -43.10 6.20
CA TYR A 18 -8.24 -43.71 5.60
C TYR A 18 -7.83 -44.96 4.80
N GLY A 19 -8.65 -45.99 4.93
CA GLY A 19 -8.35 -47.37 4.57
C GLY A 19 -8.41 -47.68 3.07
N PHE A 20 -7.51 -48.58 2.68
CA PHE A 20 -7.48 -49.32 1.42
C PHE A 20 -8.71 -50.23 1.23
N ARG A 21 -9.13 -50.43 -0.03
CA ARG A 21 -9.05 -51.74 -0.70
C ARG A 21 -9.04 -51.62 -2.26
N PRO A 22 -8.34 -52.52 -2.98
CA PRO A 22 -7.97 -52.41 -4.41
C PRO A 22 -8.77 -53.34 -5.35
N PRO A 23 -8.49 -53.36 -6.67
CA PRO A 23 -7.80 -54.55 -7.25
C PRO A 23 -6.75 -54.23 -8.37
N PHE A 24 -5.53 -54.77 -8.29
CA PHE A 24 -4.92 -55.87 -9.10
C PHE A 24 -3.89 -55.39 -10.16
N PRO A 25 -2.88 -56.24 -10.53
CA PRO A 25 -1.51 -55.80 -10.77
C PRO A 25 -1.01 -56.09 -12.20
N VAL A 26 0.02 -55.36 -12.66
CA VAL A 26 0.76 -55.71 -13.88
C VAL A 26 2.26 -55.42 -13.66
N PRO A 27 3.20 -56.27 -14.14
CA PRO A 27 4.52 -56.43 -13.54
C PRO A 27 5.61 -55.57 -14.21
N ILE A 28 6.66 -55.32 -13.43
CA ILE A 28 7.94 -54.72 -13.84
C ILE A 28 8.86 -55.82 -14.39
N PRO A 29 9.76 -55.47 -15.33
CA PRO A 29 11.10 -56.03 -15.30
C PRO A 29 12.19 -54.94 -15.27
N VAL A 30 13.09 -55.09 -14.29
CA VAL A 30 14.48 -54.58 -14.22
C VAL A 30 15.34 -55.82 -14.60
N PRO A 31 16.45 -55.74 -15.36
CA PRO A 31 17.74 -55.22 -14.85
C PRO A 31 18.65 -54.58 -15.94
N LEU A 32 19.76 -53.90 -15.68
CA LEU A 32 21.05 -54.46 -15.23
C LEU A 32 22.11 -53.35 -15.05
N ILE A 33 23.05 -53.67 -14.17
CA ILE A 33 24.23 -52.94 -13.68
C ILE A 33 25.42 -53.05 -14.66
N PHE A 34 26.28 -52.03 -14.74
CA PHE A 34 27.77 -52.05 -14.82
C PHE A 34 28.21 -50.57 -14.66
N GLY A 35 29.22 -50.13 -13.90
CA GLY A 35 30.52 -50.72 -13.54
C GLY A 35 31.60 -49.68 -13.90
N ALA A 36 32.32 -49.17 -12.90
CA ALA A 36 33.34 -48.09 -12.94
C ALA A 36 34.62 -48.45 -13.79
N PRO A 37 35.74 -47.66 -13.92
CA PRO A 37 36.49 -47.05 -12.81
C PRO A 37 37.33 -45.75 -13.06
N PHE A 38 37.86 -45.26 -11.93
CA PHE A 38 39.01 -44.40 -11.62
C PHE A 38 40.19 -44.29 -12.61
N ALA A 39 40.87 -43.12 -12.62
CA ALA A 39 42.33 -42.96 -12.34
C ALA A 39 42.84 -41.49 -12.51
N PRO A 40 44.04 -41.12 -11.97
CA PRO A 40 44.35 -39.76 -11.47
C PRO A 40 45.62 -39.07 -12.04
N GLY A 41 45.82 -37.79 -11.66
CA GLY A 41 47.12 -37.27 -11.15
C GLY A 41 47.98 -36.32 -11.99
N ILE A 42 48.81 -35.55 -11.26
CA ILE A 42 50.07 -34.82 -11.62
C ILE A 42 49.85 -33.40 -12.20
N GLY A 43 50.51 -32.30 -11.81
CA GLY A 43 51.64 -31.98 -10.92
C GLY A 43 52.18 -30.58 -11.29
N VAL A 44 52.50 -29.75 -10.29
CA VAL A 44 53.22 -28.43 -10.33
C VAL A 44 54.71 -28.62 -10.76
N PRO A 45 55.63 -27.62 -10.99
CA PRO A 45 55.76 -26.28 -10.35
C PRO A 45 56.51 -25.10 -11.11
N PHE A 46 56.70 -23.97 -10.39
CA PHE A 46 57.78 -22.94 -10.40
C PHE A 46 57.88 -21.81 -11.46
N GLY A 47 58.01 -20.56 -10.94
CA GLY A 47 58.83 -19.48 -11.54
C GLY A 47 58.35 -18.03 -11.32
N GLY A 48 58.82 -17.34 -10.27
CA GLY A 48 58.86 -15.85 -10.20
C GLY A 48 60.07 -15.28 -10.98
N PRO A 49 60.49 -13.98 -10.87
CA PRO A 49 60.22 -13.06 -9.75
C PRO A 49 60.04 -11.53 -10.06
N ALA A 50 59.73 -10.79 -8.98
CA ALA A 50 60.28 -9.49 -8.53
C ALA A 50 59.80 -8.11 -9.06
N LEU A 51 59.88 -7.16 -8.10
CA LEU A 51 59.90 -5.68 -8.14
C LEU A 51 58.52 -4.99 -7.94
N SER A 52 58.32 -3.92 -7.17
CA SER A 52 59.18 -3.06 -6.33
C SER A 52 58.29 -1.96 -5.68
N ARG A 53 58.66 -1.51 -4.47
CA ARG A 53 58.39 -0.20 -3.82
C ARG A 53 57.00 0.15 -3.22
N ALA A 54 57.00 0.28 -1.89
CA ALA A 54 56.32 1.33 -1.11
C ALA A 54 57.18 2.63 -1.13
N PRO A 55 56.76 3.84 -0.65
CA PRO A 55 56.18 4.07 0.69
C PRO A 55 55.16 5.24 0.89
N LEU A 56 54.42 5.13 2.02
CA LEU A 56 54.02 6.16 3.02
C LEU A 56 53.24 7.45 2.65
N GLY A 57 52.20 7.71 3.47
CA GLY A 57 51.58 9.02 3.76
C GLY A 57 50.12 9.11 3.31
N GLY A 58 49.12 9.51 4.09
CA GLY A 58 49.04 10.01 5.47
C GLY A 58 47.56 10.07 5.86
N VAL A 59 47.28 9.94 7.16
CA VAL A 59 45.94 9.97 7.76
C VAL A 59 45.54 11.42 7.98
N GLY A 60 44.37 11.82 7.47
CA GLY A 60 43.75 13.12 7.74
C GLY A 60 42.28 12.94 8.11
N ALA A 61 41.98 13.12 9.40
CA ALA A 61 40.62 13.25 9.92
C ALA A 61 40.17 14.71 9.83
N PRO A 62 38.88 15.00 9.56
CA PRO A 62 38.28 16.26 9.94
C PRO A 62 37.44 16.10 11.21
N LEU A 63 37.93 16.70 12.29
CA LEU A 63 37.15 17.15 13.44
C LEU A 63 36.45 18.47 13.07
N GLY A 64 35.18 18.59 13.42
CA GLY A 64 34.42 19.84 13.41
C GLY A 64 32.96 19.57 13.08
N GLY A 65 31.96 20.02 13.82
CA GLY A 65 31.91 20.82 15.02
C GLY A 65 30.43 20.85 15.43
N ILE A 66 30.19 20.74 16.73
CA ILE A 66 28.86 20.75 17.33
C ILE A 66 28.33 22.18 17.25
N GLY A 67 27.20 22.38 16.58
CA GLY A 67 26.45 23.64 16.57
C GLY A 67 24.97 23.37 16.77
N ALA A 68 24.51 23.48 18.02
CA ALA A 68 23.10 23.51 18.35
C ALA A 68 22.49 24.87 17.94
N PRO A 69 21.30 24.94 17.33
CA PRO A 69 20.52 26.15 17.32
C PRO A 69 19.60 26.17 18.55
N LEU A 70 19.98 26.98 19.52
CA LEU A 70 19.10 27.54 20.55
C LEU A 70 18.06 28.46 19.90
N GLY A 71 16.81 28.35 20.38
CA GLY A 71 15.95 29.50 20.67
C GLY A 71 15.31 30.23 19.50
N GLY A 72 14.01 30.01 19.32
CA GLY A 72 13.15 30.84 18.48
C GLY A 72 11.69 30.76 18.93
N VAL A 73 11.41 31.18 20.17
CA VAL A 73 10.04 31.43 20.64
C VAL A 73 9.57 32.74 20.04
N GLY A 74 8.58 32.67 19.16
CA GLY A 74 7.90 33.84 18.59
C GLY A 74 6.39 33.66 18.68
N ALA A 75 5.83 33.95 19.85
CA ALA A 75 4.40 34.21 20.01
C ALA A 75 4.09 35.64 19.54
N PRO A 76 2.99 35.88 18.81
CA PRO A 76 2.38 37.19 18.77
C PRO A 76 1.37 37.33 19.91
N LEU A 77 1.70 38.22 20.85
CA LEU A 77 0.78 38.83 21.80
C LEU A 77 -0.03 39.94 21.11
N GLY A 78 -1.30 40.05 21.51
CA GLY A 78 -2.23 41.17 21.24
C GLY A 78 -3.65 40.61 21.12
N GLY A 79 -4.47 40.54 22.17
CA GLY A 79 -5.09 41.68 22.88
C GLY A 79 -6.24 42.20 22.00
N VAL A 80 -7.51 42.29 22.38
CA VAL A 80 -8.15 42.78 23.62
C VAL A 80 -9.63 42.38 23.56
N GLY A 81 -10.27 42.06 24.70
CA GLY A 81 -11.72 42.23 24.85
C GLY A 81 -12.48 41.10 25.57
N ALA A 82 -12.37 41.03 26.90
CA ALA A 82 -13.47 40.56 27.74
C ALA A 82 -14.28 41.79 28.23
N PRO A 83 -15.56 41.62 28.62
CA PRO A 83 -15.79 41.57 30.06
C PRO A 83 -16.86 40.58 30.55
N LEU A 84 -16.52 39.93 31.66
CA LEU A 84 -17.26 39.79 32.93
C LEU A 84 -18.64 39.10 32.96
N GLY A 85 -18.73 38.06 33.82
CA GLY A 85 -19.97 37.74 34.53
C GLY A 85 -20.02 36.39 35.27
N GLY A 86 -19.52 36.34 36.52
CA GLY A 86 -19.93 35.41 37.61
C GLY A 86 -19.39 33.97 37.53
N GLY A 87 -18.92 33.30 38.60
CA GLY A 87 -18.98 33.58 40.03
C GLY A 87 -19.30 32.28 40.81
N VAL A 88 -18.25 31.55 41.25
CA VAL A 88 -18.10 30.63 42.42
C VAL A 88 -19.06 29.42 42.61
N PRO A 89 -18.74 28.40 43.46
CA PRO A 89 -17.47 28.04 44.10
C PRO A 89 -17.03 26.55 44.00
N ALA A 90 -15.82 26.33 44.50
CA ALA A 90 -15.06 25.09 44.65
C ALA A 90 -15.72 23.99 45.49
N VAL A 91 -15.39 22.73 45.16
CA VAL A 91 -15.44 21.60 46.11
C VAL A 91 -14.11 20.83 46.01
N ALA A 92 -13.60 20.51 47.19
CA ALA A 92 -12.29 19.97 47.49
C ALA A 92 -12.06 18.53 46.99
N ALA A 93 -10.77 18.21 46.84
CA ALA A 93 -10.22 16.87 46.73
C ALA A 93 -10.57 15.99 47.95
N PRO A 94 -10.34 14.66 47.84
CA PRO A 94 -9.19 14.19 48.58
C PRO A 94 -8.28 13.20 47.83
N VAL A 95 -7.06 13.19 48.34
CA VAL A 95 -5.90 12.34 48.08
C VAL A 95 -6.19 10.88 48.44
N GLY A 96 -5.69 9.94 47.63
CA GLY A 96 -5.62 8.53 47.98
C GLY A 96 -4.83 7.74 46.95
N GLY A 97 -3.54 7.51 47.20
CA GLY A 97 -2.68 6.68 46.38
C GLY A 97 -2.95 5.18 46.56
N ALA A 98 -2.63 4.39 45.53
CA ALA A 98 -2.30 2.99 45.67
C ALA A 98 -1.42 2.54 44.51
N VAL A 99 -0.29 1.95 44.88
CA VAL A 99 0.71 1.31 44.04
C VAL A 99 0.21 -0.12 43.75
N GLY A 100 0.22 -0.58 42.51
CA GLY A 100 -0.21 -1.94 42.14
C GLY A 100 0.38 -2.40 40.81
N ALA A 101 1.07 -3.53 40.86
CA ALA A 101 1.89 -4.15 39.81
C ALA A 101 1.06 -4.76 38.63
N PRO A 102 1.70 -5.26 37.55
CA PRO A 102 1.03 -5.51 36.27
C PRO A 102 0.26 -6.83 36.25
N VAL A 103 -0.96 -6.79 35.72
CA VAL A 103 -1.75 -7.98 35.42
C VAL A 103 -1.49 -8.42 33.98
N ALA A 104 -0.77 -9.52 33.83
CA ALA A 104 -0.70 -10.27 32.59
C ALA A 104 -2.07 -10.90 32.31
N ALA A 105 -2.69 -10.56 31.18
CA ALA A 105 -3.90 -11.22 30.69
C ALA A 105 -3.58 -11.98 29.41
N ALA A 106 -3.59 -13.30 29.53
CA ALA A 106 -3.55 -14.25 28.44
C ALA A 106 -4.94 -14.37 27.76
N THR A 107 -4.95 -14.20 26.44
CA THR A 107 -5.70 -14.91 25.35
C THR A 107 -7.12 -15.49 25.60
N PRO A 108 -8.03 -15.46 24.59
CA PRO A 108 -7.99 -16.48 23.53
C PRO A 108 -8.18 -15.94 22.10
N ALA A 109 -7.40 -16.51 21.18
CA ALA A 109 -7.60 -16.37 19.75
C ALA A 109 -8.81 -17.20 19.29
N VAL A 110 -9.81 -16.53 18.71
CA VAL A 110 -10.92 -17.19 18.01
C VAL A 110 -10.47 -17.52 16.60
N ALA A 111 -10.21 -18.81 16.33
CA ALA A 111 -9.91 -19.32 15.01
C ALA A 111 -11.22 -19.54 14.22
N ALA A 112 -11.54 -18.62 13.31
CA ALA A 112 -12.57 -18.85 12.29
C ALA A 112 -11.91 -19.47 11.04
N SER A 113 -12.27 -20.71 10.73
CA SER A 113 -11.87 -21.40 9.50
C SER A 113 -12.77 -21.00 8.35
N VAL A 114 -12.23 -20.27 7.37
CA VAL A 114 -12.86 -20.10 6.04
C VAL A 114 -11.94 -20.80 5.03
N GLY A 115 -12.47 -21.82 4.35
CA GLY A 115 -11.77 -22.52 3.28
C GLY A 115 -11.71 -21.69 2.00
N PRO A 116 -10.74 -21.93 1.10
CA PRO A 116 -10.65 -21.20 -0.15
C PRO A 116 -11.79 -21.60 -1.09
N VAL A 117 -12.58 -20.63 -1.53
CA VAL A 117 -13.42 -20.77 -2.72
C VAL A 117 -12.52 -20.50 -3.92
N ALA A 118 -12.09 -21.56 -4.59
CA ALA A 118 -11.45 -21.44 -5.89
C ALA A 118 -12.53 -21.11 -6.94
N THR A 119 -12.52 -19.90 -7.47
CA THR A 119 -13.19 -19.58 -8.73
C THR A 119 -12.22 -19.82 -9.89
N PRO A 120 -12.64 -20.47 -10.99
CA PRO A 120 -11.78 -20.72 -12.13
C PRO A 120 -11.45 -19.41 -12.85
N ALA A 121 -10.22 -19.34 -13.37
CA ALA A 121 -9.75 -18.25 -14.22
C ALA A 121 -10.67 -18.07 -15.44
N ILE A 122 -11.17 -16.86 -15.66
CA ILE A 122 -12.00 -16.51 -16.81
C ILE A 122 -11.08 -16.19 -17.99
N ALA A 123 -11.15 -17.03 -19.03
CA ALA A 123 -10.58 -16.76 -20.33
C ALA A 123 -11.30 -15.58 -21.01
N GLY A 124 -10.53 -14.77 -21.75
CA GLY A 124 -10.90 -13.45 -22.28
C GLY A 124 -12.35 -13.28 -22.75
N SER A 125 -13.03 -12.33 -22.10
CA SER A 125 -14.26 -11.71 -22.57
C SER A 125 -13.86 -10.57 -23.52
N THR A 126 -14.10 -10.75 -24.82
CA THR A 126 -14.03 -9.65 -25.79
C THR A 126 -15.12 -8.65 -25.48
N GLY A 127 -14.75 -7.38 -25.30
CA GLY A 127 -15.63 -6.26 -24.94
C GLY A 127 -16.94 -6.23 -25.73
N GLY A 128 -17.99 -6.78 -25.12
CA GLY A 128 -19.37 -6.51 -25.47
C GLY A 128 -19.83 -5.30 -24.67
N ALA A 129 -20.50 -4.36 -25.33
CA ALA A 129 -21.44 -3.48 -24.63
C ALA A 129 -22.26 -4.35 -23.67
N VAL A 130 -22.39 -3.95 -22.40
CA VAL A 130 -23.12 -4.71 -21.38
C VAL A 130 -24.54 -4.95 -21.90
N ALA A 131 -24.75 -6.13 -22.49
CA ALA A 131 -25.98 -6.51 -23.13
C ALA A 131 -26.99 -6.80 -22.02
N GLY A 132 -27.80 -5.79 -21.70
CA GLY A 132 -28.78 -5.86 -20.62
C GLY A 132 -29.16 -4.55 -19.94
N SER A 133 -28.70 -3.37 -20.41
CA SER A 133 -29.20 -2.09 -19.90
C SER A 133 -30.59 -1.76 -20.47
N THR A 134 -31.63 -2.37 -19.91
CA THR A 134 -32.97 -1.78 -19.94
C THR A 134 -33.06 -0.79 -18.78
N GLN A 135 -32.94 0.50 -19.07
CA GLN A 135 -33.12 1.62 -18.13
C GLN A 135 -32.67 1.37 -16.67
N GLY A 136 -31.39 1.61 -16.40
CA GLY A 136 -31.04 2.35 -15.18
C GLY A 136 -30.06 1.72 -14.19
N GLN A 137 -29.66 0.45 -14.32
CA GLN A 137 -28.59 -0.10 -13.47
C GLN A 137 -27.74 -1.12 -14.25
N THR A 138 -26.62 -0.67 -14.83
CA THR A 138 -25.56 -1.56 -15.26
C THR A 138 -24.69 -1.90 -14.07
N VAL A 139 -24.94 -3.03 -13.42
CA VAL A 139 -23.98 -3.59 -12.47
C VAL A 139 -22.81 -4.10 -13.30
N ALA A 140 -21.70 -3.36 -13.27
CA ALA A 140 -20.44 -3.86 -13.78
C ALA A 140 -20.10 -5.14 -13.01
N LYS A 141 -19.79 -6.22 -13.74
CA LYS A 141 -19.33 -7.45 -13.10
C LYS A 141 -17.87 -7.22 -12.72
N ASP A 142 -17.61 -6.88 -11.48
CA ASP A 142 -16.26 -6.83 -10.95
C ASP A 142 -15.63 -8.23 -11.05
N SER A 143 -14.36 -8.26 -11.41
CA SER A 143 -13.58 -9.49 -11.36
C SER A 143 -12.29 -9.16 -10.64
N LEU A 144 -12.17 -9.60 -9.39
CA LEU A 144 -10.94 -9.54 -8.61
C LEU A 144 -10.53 -10.95 -8.20
N CYS A 145 -9.33 -11.37 -8.62
CA CYS A 145 -8.70 -12.59 -8.20
C CYS A 145 -7.35 -12.27 -7.56
N VAL A 146 -7.14 -12.77 -6.34
CA VAL A 146 -5.88 -12.62 -5.62
C VAL A 146 -5.38 -13.99 -5.22
N THR A 147 -4.17 -14.32 -5.65
CA THR A 147 -3.53 -15.61 -5.34
C THR A 147 -2.22 -15.38 -4.62
N CYS A 148 -1.93 -16.21 -3.60
CA CYS A 148 -0.63 -16.22 -2.95
C CYS A 148 0.15 -17.48 -3.36
N SER A 149 1.46 -17.38 -3.52
CA SER A 149 2.35 -18.52 -3.79
C SER A 149 3.69 -18.34 -3.08
N GLY A 150 4.50 -19.41 -3.02
CA GLY A 150 5.81 -19.39 -2.37
C GLY A 150 5.79 -19.80 -0.89
N SER A 151 6.89 -20.41 -0.43
CA SER A 151 7.05 -20.91 0.94
C SER A 151 8.00 -20.07 1.79
N THR A 152 9.04 -19.48 1.18
CA THR A 152 10.02 -18.61 1.85
C THR A 152 9.68 -17.14 1.68
N THR A 153 9.50 -16.72 0.44
CA THR A 153 8.98 -15.40 0.07
C THR A 153 7.58 -15.59 -0.45
N VAL A 154 6.59 -15.05 0.27
CA VAL A 154 5.21 -15.03 -0.21
C VAL A 154 5.14 -14.08 -1.39
N ARG A 155 4.67 -14.57 -2.53
CA ARG A 155 4.29 -13.76 -3.67
C ARG A 155 2.78 -13.62 -3.71
N ILE A 156 2.30 -12.44 -4.06
CA ILE A 156 0.90 -12.16 -4.30
C ILE A 156 0.74 -11.76 -5.76
N ARG A 157 -0.21 -12.40 -6.46
CA ARG A 157 -0.65 -12.01 -7.80
C ARG A 157 -2.06 -11.45 -7.71
N VAL A 158 -2.24 -10.27 -8.26
CA VAL A 158 -3.50 -9.55 -8.31
C VAL A 158 -3.95 -9.49 -9.76
N GLN A 159 -5.18 -9.93 -10.02
CA GLN A 159 -5.82 -9.89 -11.32
C GLN A 159 -7.16 -9.17 -11.16
N SER A 160 -7.36 -8.07 -11.88
CA SER A 160 -8.59 -7.28 -11.82
C SER A 160 -9.04 -6.82 -13.20
N ASN A 161 -10.35 -6.70 -13.42
CA ASN A 161 -10.92 -6.01 -14.58
C ASN A 161 -11.06 -4.48 -14.37
N GLY A 162 -10.70 -3.96 -13.20
CA GLY A 162 -10.70 -2.53 -12.88
C GLY A 162 -12.08 -1.89 -12.70
N LEU A 163 -13.16 -2.67 -12.74
CA LEU A 163 -14.52 -2.17 -12.60
C LEU A 163 -14.96 -2.12 -11.13
N PRO A 164 -15.71 -1.08 -10.71
CA PRO A 164 -16.30 -1.03 -9.37
C PRO A 164 -17.48 -2.00 -9.22
N ARG A 165 -17.77 -2.37 -7.97
CA ARG A 165 -18.95 -3.18 -7.57
C ARG A 165 -20.26 -2.39 -7.52
N PHE A 166 -20.24 -1.14 -7.94
CA PHE A 166 -21.37 -0.21 -7.92
C PHE A 166 -21.47 0.50 -9.26
N CYS A 167 -22.60 1.15 -9.53
CA CYS A 167 -22.78 1.94 -10.75
C CYS A 167 -22.25 3.36 -10.50
N PRO A 168 -21.09 3.76 -11.06
CA PRO A 168 -20.54 5.09 -10.84
C PRO A 168 -21.37 6.16 -11.53
N ASN A 169 -21.35 7.38 -11.00
CA ASN A 169 -21.98 8.53 -11.65
C ASN A 169 -21.06 9.11 -12.72
N ALA A 170 -20.78 8.33 -13.75
CA ALA A 170 -19.86 8.72 -14.81
C ALA A 170 -20.64 9.12 -16.07
N PRO A 171 -20.49 10.37 -16.57
CA PRO A 171 -21.02 10.73 -17.88
C PRO A 171 -20.28 10.01 -19.02
N ALA A 172 -19.05 9.54 -18.75
CA ALA A 172 -18.25 8.75 -19.68
C ALA A 172 -18.44 7.25 -19.44
N LEU A 173 -18.46 6.50 -20.54
CA LEU A 173 -18.36 5.04 -20.51
C LEU A 173 -16.99 4.67 -19.94
N PHE A 174 -16.94 3.80 -18.93
CA PHE A 174 -15.71 3.19 -18.47
C PHE A 174 -15.60 1.76 -19.05
N SER A 175 -14.38 1.26 -19.24
CA SER A 175 -14.10 -0.04 -19.86
C SER A 175 -13.27 -0.94 -18.95
N GLU A 176 -13.47 -2.25 -19.12
CA GLU A 176 -12.64 -3.26 -18.47
C GLU A 176 -11.16 -3.06 -18.82
N GLN A 177 -10.31 -3.18 -17.81
CA GLN A 177 -8.87 -3.13 -17.91
C GLN A 177 -8.26 -4.47 -17.54
N ASN A 178 -7.23 -4.93 -18.24
CA ASN A 178 -6.50 -6.12 -17.80
C ASN A 178 -5.41 -5.70 -16.79
N ILE A 179 -5.78 -5.61 -15.51
CA ILE A 179 -4.85 -5.35 -14.42
C ILE A 179 -4.34 -6.69 -13.91
N ASP A 180 -3.10 -7.04 -14.22
CA ASP A 180 -2.48 -8.29 -13.76
C ASP A 180 -1.02 -8.05 -13.42
N PHE A 181 -0.67 -8.24 -12.14
CA PHE A 181 0.71 -8.14 -11.67
C PHE A 181 0.97 -9.10 -10.51
N ALA A 182 2.23 -9.48 -10.33
CA ALA A 182 2.71 -10.25 -9.20
C ALA A 182 3.91 -9.60 -8.51
N VAL A 183 3.90 -9.59 -7.19
CA VAL A 183 4.92 -8.95 -6.34
C VAL A 183 5.23 -9.85 -5.13
N ASN A 184 6.38 -9.65 -4.51
CA ASN A 184 6.64 -10.15 -3.16
C ASN A 184 5.69 -9.45 -2.20
N PHE A 185 4.98 -10.19 -1.36
CA PHE A 185 4.06 -9.63 -0.39
C PHE A 185 4.84 -9.05 0.79
N ASN A 186 4.62 -7.77 1.06
CA ASN A 186 5.23 -7.01 2.15
C ASN A 186 6.73 -7.30 2.31
N PRO A 187 7.55 -7.01 1.28
CA PRO A 187 8.97 -7.33 1.31
C PRO A 187 9.67 -6.63 2.49
N ASP A 188 10.71 -7.27 3.03
CA ASP A 188 11.48 -6.69 4.13
C ASP A 188 12.15 -5.39 3.68
N VAL A 189 11.87 -4.31 4.40
CA VAL A 189 12.40 -2.96 4.16
C VAL A 189 12.93 -2.37 5.46
N SER A 190 13.83 -1.40 5.36
CA SER A 190 14.46 -0.77 6.53
C SER A 190 14.31 0.74 6.48
N VAL A 191 13.94 1.34 7.61
CA VAL A 191 13.95 2.80 7.79
C VAL A 191 15.35 3.41 7.57
N ASN A 192 16.40 2.61 7.78
CA ASN A 192 17.79 3.04 7.62
C ASN A 192 18.29 2.95 6.17
N SER A 193 17.51 2.35 5.26
CA SER A 193 17.85 2.23 3.84
C SER A 193 16.62 2.55 2.99
N PRO A 194 16.15 3.82 2.99
CA PRO A 194 14.97 4.20 2.24
C PRO A 194 15.19 4.01 0.74
N ASN A 195 14.15 3.57 0.03
CA ASN A 195 14.14 3.45 -1.43
C ASN A 195 14.20 4.82 -2.11
N GLN A 196 13.71 5.85 -1.44
CA GLN A 196 13.71 7.24 -1.91
C GLN A 196 14.29 8.15 -0.82
N ASN A 197 15.31 8.95 -1.17
CA ASN A 197 15.96 9.87 -0.21
C ASN A 197 16.26 11.23 -0.85
N PRO A 198 15.24 11.99 -1.32
CA PRO A 198 15.45 13.31 -1.88
C PRO A 198 16.00 14.26 -0.81
N THR A 199 17.03 15.02 -1.19
CA THR A 199 17.65 16.06 -0.36
C THR A 199 17.23 17.47 -0.79
N THR A 200 16.42 17.59 -1.83
CA THR A 200 15.88 18.86 -2.32
C THR A 200 14.39 18.75 -2.57
N ALA A 201 13.67 19.87 -2.46
CA ALA A 201 12.25 19.92 -2.76
C ALA A 201 11.93 19.61 -4.24
N SER A 202 12.84 19.95 -5.17
CA SER A 202 12.70 19.60 -6.59
C SER A 202 12.80 18.10 -6.82
N ALA A 203 13.73 17.42 -6.14
CA ALA A 203 13.84 15.96 -6.20
C ALA A 203 12.62 15.28 -5.58
N LEU A 204 12.14 15.78 -4.44
CA LEU A 204 10.91 15.28 -3.81
C LEU A 204 9.69 15.43 -4.74
N SER A 205 9.51 16.62 -5.33
CA SER A 205 8.45 16.86 -6.32
C SER A 205 8.60 15.93 -7.53
N SER A 206 9.82 15.69 -8.02
CA SER A 206 10.05 14.79 -9.16
C SER A 206 9.72 13.33 -8.85
N ILE A 207 9.80 12.92 -7.57
CA ILE A 207 9.45 11.56 -7.14
C ILE A 207 7.93 11.44 -6.94
N VAL A 208 7.34 12.35 -6.15
CA VAL A 208 5.92 12.26 -5.76
C VAL A 208 4.98 12.69 -6.89
N CYS A 209 5.39 13.63 -7.74
CA CYS A 209 4.59 14.10 -8.88
C CYS A 209 4.83 13.30 -10.18
N ASN A 210 5.65 12.24 -10.14
CA ASN A 210 5.82 11.38 -11.30
C ASN A 210 4.65 10.40 -11.38
N ILE A 211 3.75 10.61 -12.34
CA ILE A 211 2.61 9.72 -12.59
C ILE A 211 3.02 8.33 -13.08
N ASN A 212 4.20 8.17 -13.67
CA ASN A 212 4.71 6.90 -14.16
C ASN A 212 5.58 6.22 -13.09
N ILE A 213 4.94 5.48 -12.19
CA ILE A 213 5.58 4.90 -11.00
C ILE A 213 6.00 3.45 -11.17
N GLU A 214 5.55 2.73 -12.20
CA GLU A 214 5.93 1.31 -12.37
C GLU A 214 7.45 1.10 -12.40
N GLY A 215 8.18 1.98 -13.11
CA GLY A 215 9.64 1.93 -13.15
C GLY A 215 10.35 2.31 -11.84
N SER A 216 9.63 2.87 -10.86
CA SER A 216 10.18 3.19 -9.53
C SER A 216 9.90 2.10 -8.49
N ALA A 217 9.25 0.99 -8.87
CA ALA A 217 9.04 -0.14 -7.98
C ALA A 217 10.39 -0.68 -7.48
N PRO A 218 10.60 -0.82 -6.15
CA PRO A 218 11.85 -1.32 -5.59
C PRO A 218 12.14 -2.74 -6.07
N SER A 219 13.41 -3.08 -6.31
CA SER A 219 13.79 -4.43 -6.75
C SER A 219 13.34 -5.53 -5.77
N ALA A 220 13.27 -5.21 -4.47
CA ALA A 220 12.75 -6.09 -3.42
C ALA A 220 11.29 -6.51 -3.63
N SER A 221 10.49 -5.71 -4.33
CA SER A 221 9.11 -6.06 -4.71
C SER A 221 9.06 -7.20 -5.73
N ASN A 222 10.12 -7.40 -6.52
CA ASN A 222 10.15 -8.36 -7.62
C ASN A 222 8.90 -8.27 -8.52
N LEU A 223 8.47 -7.02 -8.81
CA LEU A 223 7.28 -6.73 -9.60
C LEU A 223 7.38 -7.37 -10.99
N VAL A 224 6.36 -8.12 -11.36
CA VAL A 224 6.15 -8.68 -12.70
C VAL A 224 4.76 -8.26 -13.17
N SER A 225 4.70 -7.53 -14.27
CA SER A 225 3.44 -7.11 -14.91
C SER A 225 3.05 -8.10 -16.02
N TYR A 226 1.82 -8.61 -15.97
CA TYR A 226 1.22 -9.47 -17.00
C TYR A 226 0.08 -8.79 -17.77
N GLY A 227 -0.42 -7.67 -17.23
CA GLY A 227 -1.53 -6.92 -17.79
C GLY A 227 -1.15 -5.99 -18.95
N THR A 228 -2.05 -5.06 -19.27
CA THR A 228 -1.85 -4.06 -20.34
C THR A 228 -0.80 -3.01 -19.98
N SER A 229 -0.26 -2.28 -20.97
CA SER A 229 0.72 -1.20 -20.75
C SER A 229 0.19 0.03 -20.00
N LEU A 230 -1.14 0.16 -19.84
CA LEU A 230 -1.77 1.25 -19.07
C LEU A 230 -1.54 1.15 -17.55
N LEU A 231 -0.79 0.16 -17.08
CA LEU A 231 -0.49 -0.05 -15.66
C LEU A 231 0.62 0.84 -15.09
N ASN A 232 1.30 1.64 -15.92
CA ASN A 232 2.40 2.50 -15.48
C ASN A 232 2.00 3.53 -14.42
N THR A 233 0.73 3.95 -14.42
CA THR A 233 0.16 4.92 -13.48
C THR A 233 -0.59 4.28 -12.32
N VAL A 234 -0.79 2.97 -12.34
CA VAL A 234 -1.45 2.24 -11.24
C VAL A 234 -0.47 2.12 -10.09
N ALA A 235 -0.82 2.66 -8.92
CA ALA A 235 -0.06 2.49 -7.67
C ALA A 235 -0.42 1.19 -6.97
N GLY A 236 -1.66 0.74 -7.12
CA GLY A 236 -2.16 -0.48 -6.50
C GLY A 236 -3.56 -0.86 -6.96
N VAL A 237 -4.12 -1.86 -6.30
CA VAL A 237 -5.50 -2.30 -6.53
C VAL A 237 -6.21 -2.35 -5.18
N SER A 238 -7.40 -1.76 -5.14
CA SER A 238 -8.23 -1.74 -3.95
C SER A 238 -9.00 -3.06 -3.77
N VAL A 239 -9.58 -3.27 -2.59
CA VAL A 239 -10.28 -4.51 -2.22
C VAL A 239 -11.58 -4.78 -2.98
N ASP A 240 -12.09 -3.82 -3.75
CA ASP A 240 -13.19 -4.00 -4.71
C ASP A 240 -12.70 -4.23 -6.15
N GLY A 241 -11.38 -4.29 -6.37
CA GLY A 241 -10.76 -4.49 -7.67
C GLY A 241 -10.49 -3.22 -8.46
N VAL A 242 -10.94 -2.05 -8.00
CA VAL A 242 -10.71 -0.79 -8.71
C VAL A 242 -9.24 -0.39 -8.61
N ALA A 243 -8.73 0.15 -9.72
CA ALA A 243 -7.37 0.67 -9.77
C ALA A 243 -7.20 1.84 -8.80
N ILE A 244 -6.13 1.80 -8.03
CA ILE A 244 -5.61 2.95 -7.30
C ILE A 244 -4.55 3.55 -8.19
N LEU A 245 -4.82 4.70 -8.80
CA LEU A 245 -3.81 5.39 -9.62
C LEU A 245 -2.88 6.22 -8.75
N ASN A 246 -1.82 6.71 -9.36
CA ASN A 246 -0.98 7.75 -8.81
C ASN A 246 -1.85 8.91 -8.32
N VAL A 247 -1.42 9.51 -7.22
CA VAL A 247 -2.13 10.55 -6.47
C VAL A 247 -2.26 11.87 -7.23
N ASN A 248 -1.49 12.04 -8.31
CA ASN A 248 -1.56 13.17 -9.21
C ASN A 248 -2.44 12.84 -10.42
N SER A 249 -3.11 13.86 -10.94
CA SER A 249 -3.79 13.85 -12.23
C SER A 249 -2.83 13.61 -13.39
N ALA A 250 -3.37 13.42 -14.59
CA ALA A 250 -2.58 13.32 -15.83
C ALA A 250 -1.72 14.57 -16.13
N ASN A 251 -2.02 15.70 -15.49
CA ASN A 251 -1.25 16.94 -15.59
C ASN A 251 -0.14 17.05 -14.52
N SER A 252 0.11 15.99 -13.75
CA SER A 252 1.10 15.95 -12.67
C SER A 252 0.84 16.95 -11.54
N ILE A 253 -0.44 17.25 -11.28
CA ILE A 253 -0.90 18.11 -10.18
C ILE A 253 -1.90 17.35 -9.29
N ASP A 254 -2.06 17.81 -8.05
CA ASP A 254 -3.09 17.32 -7.12
C ASP A 254 -4.50 17.48 -7.76
N PRO A 255 -5.25 16.39 -7.98
CA PRO A 255 -6.56 16.45 -8.64
C PRO A 255 -7.62 17.14 -7.78
N PHE A 256 -7.45 17.20 -6.45
CA PHE A 256 -8.46 17.72 -5.52
C PHE A 256 -8.15 19.14 -5.04
N TYR A 257 -6.87 19.48 -4.91
CA TYR A 257 -6.41 20.80 -4.47
C TYR A 257 -5.33 21.34 -5.41
N PRO A 258 -5.67 21.56 -6.70
CA PRO A 258 -4.69 21.99 -7.69
C PRO A 258 -4.22 23.44 -7.46
N PRO A 259 -3.08 23.85 -8.05
CA PRO A 259 -2.60 25.23 -8.01
C PRO A 259 -3.60 26.21 -8.64
N VAL A 260 -3.46 27.49 -8.31
CA VAL A 260 -4.30 28.57 -8.84
C VAL A 260 -4.30 28.56 -10.37
N GLY A 261 -5.49 28.52 -10.97
CA GLY A 261 -5.68 28.50 -12.43
C GLY A 261 -5.90 27.10 -13.01
N ALA A 262 -5.65 26.04 -12.25
CA ALA A 262 -6.07 24.68 -12.61
C ALA A 262 -7.45 24.35 -12.02
N THR A 263 -8.15 23.42 -12.68
CA THR A 263 -9.49 22.98 -12.27
C THR A 263 -9.37 21.66 -11.51
N ALA A 264 -10.02 21.57 -10.34
CA ALA A 264 -10.09 20.32 -9.59
C ALA A 264 -10.89 19.29 -10.39
N GLU A 265 -10.44 18.04 -10.37
CA GLU A 265 -11.15 16.94 -11.01
C GLU A 265 -12.48 16.67 -10.30
N THR A 266 -13.49 16.32 -11.10
CA THR A 266 -14.81 15.97 -10.56
C THR A 266 -14.87 14.48 -10.28
N VAL A 267 -15.23 14.13 -9.05
CA VAL A 267 -15.42 12.75 -8.61
C VAL A 267 -16.87 12.46 -8.23
N ASP A 268 -17.21 11.19 -8.11
CA ASP A 268 -18.48 10.75 -7.53
C ASP A 268 -18.43 10.68 -5.99
N THR A 269 -19.53 10.32 -5.35
CA THR A 269 -19.58 10.19 -3.87
C THR A 269 -18.71 9.07 -3.31
N CYS A 270 -18.18 8.19 -4.18
CA CYS A 270 -17.19 7.17 -3.87
C CYS A 270 -15.75 7.66 -4.14
N LEU A 271 -15.56 8.93 -4.48
CA LEU A 271 -14.26 9.55 -4.73
C LEU A 271 -13.48 8.90 -5.88
N GLY A 272 -14.20 8.27 -6.81
CA GLY A 272 -13.63 7.77 -8.05
C GLY A 272 -14.16 8.54 -9.26
N HIS A 273 -13.46 8.38 -10.37
CA HIS A 273 -13.89 8.89 -11.68
C HIS A 273 -13.20 8.13 -12.82
N PRO A 274 -13.76 8.15 -14.04
CA PRO A 274 -13.08 7.63 -15.22
C PRO A 274 -12.06 8.64 -15.78
N ASN A 275 -10.87 8.18 -16.17
CA ASN A 275 -9.96 9.00 -16.97
C ASN A 275 -10.34 9.01 -18.46
N ILE A 276 -9.56 9.73 -19.28
CA ILE A 276 -9.75 9.81 -20.75
C ILE A 276 -9.64 8.46 -21.48
N ASN A 277 -8.98 7.47 -20.86
CA ASN A 277 -8.87 6.10 -21.35
C ASN A 277 -9.99 5.20 -20.81
N ASN A 278 -11.04 5.79 -20.24
CA ASN A 278 -12.21 5.10 -19.71
C ASN A 278 -11.88 4.16 -18.53
N ILE A 279 -10.81 4.43 -17.78
CA ILE A 279 -10.44 3.66 -16.59
C ILE A 279 -11.07 4.32 -15.37
N TYR A 280 -12.01 3.63 -14.71
CA TYR A 280 -12.50 4.06 -13.39
C TYR A 280 -11.44 3.79 -12.32
N HIS A 281 -11.14 4.77 -11.49
CA HIS A 281 -10.06 4.68 -10.52
C HIS A 281 -10.22 5.61 -9.32
N TYR A 282 -9.38 5.40 -8.31
CA TYR A 282 -9.24 6.23 -7.12
C TYR A 282 -7.88 6.93 -7.08
N HIS A 283 -7.86 8.19 -6.65
CA HIS A 283 -6.64 8.93 -6.24
C HIS A 283 -6.50 9.06 -4.71
N ILE A 284 -7.55 8.70 -3.96
CA ILE A 284 -7.67 8.79 -2.51
C ILE A 284 -8.42 7.56 -2.00
N GLY A 285 -8.28 7.24 -0.71
CA GLY A 285 -9.00 6.10 -0.13
C GLY A 285 -10.52 6.23 -0.28
N SER A 286 -11.14 5.29 -1.00
CA SER A 286 -12.59 5.20 -1.16
C SER A 286 -13.22 4.26 -0.13
N GLY A 287 -14.13 4.78 0.71
CA GLY A 287 -14.91 3.92 1.59
C GLY A 287 -15.88 2.99 0.84
N CYS A 288 -16.23 3.30 -0.41
CA CYS A 288 -17.07 2.42 -1.24
C CYS A 288 -16.37 1.12 -1.61
N ALA A 289 -15.03 1.08 -1.58
CA ALA A 289 -14.30 -0.17 -1.75
C ALA A 289 -14.64 -1.19 -0.64
N LEU A 290 -14.95 -0.71 0.56
CA LEU A 290 -15.37 -1.55 1.69
C LEU A 290 -16.88 -1.74 1.77
N ASN A 291 -17.64 -0.68 1.48
CA ASN A 291 -19.10 -0.66 1.57
C ASN A 291 -19.70 -0.08 0.29
N PRO A 292 -19.80 -0.89 -0.79
CA PRO A 292 -20.35 -0.40 -2.04
C PRO A 292 -21.83 -0.04 -1.86
N PRO A 293 -22.28 1.12 -2.35
CA PRO A 293 -23.69 1.48 -2.31
C PRO A 293 -24.51 0.54 -3.19
N SER A 294 -25.74 0.23 -2.76
CA SER A 294 -26.66 -0.65 -3.49
C SER A 294 -27.36 0.01 -4.67
N SER A 295 -27.17 1.32 -4.86
CA SER A 295 -27.77 2.12 -5.92
C SER A 295 -26.71 2.84 -6.73
N ALA A 296 -27.11 3.38 -7.88
CA ALA A 296 -26.30 4.35 -8.59
C ALA A 296 -25.89 5.47 -7.64
N ILE A 297 -24.61 5.81 -7.68
CA ILE A 297 -24.10 6.93 -6.91
C ILE A 297 -24.35 8.24 -7.67
N SER A 298 -24.21 9.35 -6.97
CA SER A 298 -24.28 10.68 -7.56
C SER A 298 -22.87 11.28 -7.71
N ALA A 299 -22.77 12.39 -8.42
CA ALA A 299 -21.59 13.23 -8.36
C ALA A 299 -21.35 13.65 -6.91
N CYS A 300 -20.09 13.94 -6.57
CA CYS A 300 -19.70 14.62 -5.34
C CYS A 300 -20.18 16.08 -5.38
N ALA A 301 -21.49 16.28 -5.39
CA ALA A 301 -22.16 17.57 -5.51
C ALA A 301 -22.75 18.06 -4.16
N MET A 302 -22.72 17.21 -3.14
CA MET A 302 -23.20 17.56 -1.80
C MET A 302 -22.17 18.43 -1.06
N THR A 303 -22.66 19.32 -0.20
CA THR A 303 -21.83 20.28 0.55
C THR A 303 -20.72 19.60 1.34
N SER A 304 -20.98 18.45 1.96
CA SER A 304 -19.98 17.69 2.73
C SER A 304 -18.85 17.11 1.89
N CYS A 305 -19.11 16.80 0.62
CA CYS A 305 -18.14 16.20 -0.29
C CYS A 305 -17.26 17.28 -0.94
N ILE A 306 -17.88 18.39 -1.40
CA ILE A 306 -17.16 19.50 -2.06
C ILE A 306 -16.36 20.35 -1.05
N SER A 307 -16.82 20.49 0.20
CA SER A 307 -16.15 21.37 1.17
C SER A 307 -14.73 20.92 1.50
N SER A 308 -14.48 19.60 1.51
CA SER A 308 -13.16 19.01 1.69
C SER A 308 -13.21 17.54 1.29
N ILE A 309 -12.79 17.22 0.06
CA ILE A 309 -12.72 15.84 -0.44
C ILE A 309 -11.89 14.97 0.50
N ALA A 310 -10.76 15.47 0.99
CA ALA A 310 -9.90 14.72 1.90
C ALA A 310 -10.58 14.41 3.25
N SER A 311 -11.30 15.38 3.83
CA SER A 311 -12.04 15.13 5.08
C SER A 311 -13.22 14.19 4.85
N TYR A 312 -13.92 14.35 3.73
CA TYR A 312 -15.00 13.46 3.34
C TYR A 312 -14.51 12.02 3.15
N ALA A 313 -13.35 11.81 2.52
CA ALA A 313 -12.74 10.50 2.35
C ALA A 313 -12.59 9.76 3.69
N ILE A 314 -12.08 10.44 4.73
CA ILE A 314 -11.95 9.85 6.07
C ILE A 314 -13.31 9.56 6.68
N SER A 315 -14.29 10.44 6.50
CA SER A 315 -15.63 10.26 7.06
C SER A 315 -16.32 8.98 6.56
N LEU A 316 -16.00 8.52 5.34
CA LEU A 316 -16.49 7.25 4.78
C LEU A 316 -15.99 6.02 5.56
N TYR A 317 -14.91 6.14 6.32
CA TYR A 317 -14.36 5.09 7.17
C TYR A 317 -14.85 5.16 8.63
N SER A 318 -15.78 6.05 8.96
CA SER A 318 -16.30 6.20 10.33
C SER A 318 -16.89 4.93 10.93
N SER A 319 -17.39 4.01 10.09
CA SER A 319 -17.87 2.68 10.50
C SER A 319 -16.77 1.60 10.53
N TYR A 320 -15.56 1.93 10.08
CA TYR A 320 -14.41 1.04 9.93
C TYR A 320 -13.20 1.58 10.71
N ARG A 321 -13.42 1.98 11.98
CA ARG A 321 -12.40 2.50 12.90
C ARG A 321 -11.52 1.39 13.48
N ALA A 322 -10.85 0.66 12.59
CA ALA A 322 -9.86 -0.36 12.91
C ALA A 322 -8.84 -0.42 11.76
N LEU A 323 -7.71 -1.07 12.00
CA LEU A 323 -6.69 -1.36 10.99
C LEU A 323 -7.29 -2.20 9.86
N THR A 324 -7.77 -1.53 8.81
CA THR A 324 -8.60 -2.13 7.77
C THR A 324 -7.84 -2.10 6.46
N VAL A 325 -7.62 -3.27 5.85
CA VAL A 325 -7.00 -3.33 4.52
C VAL A 325 -7.98 -2.80 3.48
N ILE A 326 -7.53 -1.83 2.68
CA ILE A 326 -8.30 -1.24 1.58
C ILE A 326 -7.70 -1.52 0.21
N GLY A 327 -6.46 -2.03 0.15
CA GLY A 327 -5.82 -2.44 -1.09
C GLY A 327 -4.42 -2.99 -0.90
N ILE A 328 -3.75 -3.21 -2.03
CA ILE A 328 -2.34 -3.58 -2.10
C ILE A 328 -1.63 -2.77 -3.19
N ALA A 329 -0.45 -2.26 -2.87
CA ALA A 329 0.39 -1.52 -3.79
C ALA A 329 1.22 -2.44 -4.70
N LYS A 330 1.68 -1.93 -5.84
CA LYS A 330 2.52 -2.68 -6.80
C LYS A 330 3.96 -2.89 -6.34
N ASP A 331 4.35 -2.37 -5.19
CA ASP A 331 5.59 -2.78 -4.51
C ASP A 331 5.36 -3.93 -3.51
N GLY A 332 4.10 -4.35 -3.33
CA GLY A 332 3.71 -5.45 -2.46
C GLY A 332 3.32 -5.06 -1.04
N HIS A 333 3.43 -3.78 -0.67
CA HIS A 333 2.98 -3.32 0.64
C HIS A 333 1.46 -3.15 0.71
N VAL A 334 0.93 -3.40 1.91
CA VAL A 334 -0.51 -3.28 2.20
C VAL A 334 -0.89 -1.80 2.22
N ILE A 335 -2.10 -1.49 1.75
CA ILE A 335 -2.72 -0.18 1.89
C ILE A 335 -3.85 -0.29 2.92
N TYR A 336 -3.72 0.43 4.02
CA TYR A 336 -4.71 0.52 5.09
C TYR A 336 -5.61 1.75 4.95
N GLY A 337 -6.81 1.65 5.53
CA GLY A 337 -7.65 2.79 5.82
C GLY A 337 -7.01 3.73 6.85
N PRO A 338 -7.71 4.80 7.26
CA PRO A 338 -7.10 5.88 8.02
C PRO A 338 -6.93 5.61 9.53
N TYR A 339 -7.33 4.42 10.00
CA TYR A 339 -7.34 4.08 11.43
C TYR A 339 -6.35 2.96 11.74
N ASP A 340 -5.69 3.06 12.89
CA ASP A 340 -4.83 2.01 13.43
C ASP A 340 -5.61 0.89 14.13
N SER A 341 -4.89 -0.05 14.75
CA SER A 341 -5.48 -1.18 15.48
C SER A 341 -6.25 -0.76 16.74
N THR A 342 -6.05 0.46 17.23
CA THR A 342 -6.78 1.04 18.38
C THR A 342 -8.03 1.81 17.96
N GLY A 343 -8.24 2.00 16.65
CA GLY A 343 -9.32 2.81 16.10
C GLY A 343 -9.04 4.32 16.15
N THR A 344 -7.78 4.70 16.37
CA THR A 344 -7.29 6.08 16.32
C THR A 344 -6.92 6.42 14.89
N GLN A 345 -7.31 7.60 14.42
CA GLN A 345 -6.92 8.06 13.09
C GLN A 345 -5.42 8.32 13.07
N VAL A 346 -4.72 7.75 12.10
CA VAL A 346 -3.29 8.00 11.91
C VAL A 346 -3.12 9.31 11.16
N THR A 347 -2.49 10.30 11.80
CA THR A 347 -2.35 11.66 11.25
C THR A 347 -0.89 12.12 11.14
N SER A 348 0.07 11.29 11.55
CA SER A 348 1.49 11.60 11.54
C SER A 348 2.32 10.31 11.49
N GLY A 349 3.65 10.47 11.32
CA GLY A 349 4.57 9.33 11.20
C GLY A 349 4.72 8.81 9.76
N PHE A 350 4.12 9.50 8.79
CA PHE A 350 4.23 9.17 7.37
C PHE A 350 5.54 9.68 6.77
N ASP A 351 6.14 8.86 5.91
CA ASP A 351 7.23 9.27 5.04
C ASP A 351 6.72 10.04 3.82
N MET A 352 7.64 10.45 2.95
CA MET A 352 7.30 11.18 1.73
C MET A 352 6.41 10.43 0.72
N CYS A 353 6.33 9.09 0.82
CA CYS A 353 5.48 8.24 -0.01
C CYS A 353 4.11 7.97 0.63
N ASN A 354 3.87 8.52 1.83
CA ASN A 354 2.70 8.33 2.68
C ASN A 354 2.50 6.88 3.13
N GLY A 355 3.62 6.19 3.35
CA GLY A 355 3.65 5.00 4.18
C GLY A 355 4.37 5.23 5.49
N MET A 356 4.29 4.25 6.38
CA MET A 356 4.95 4.28 7.67
C MET A 356 5.23 2.86 8.18
N PHE A 357 6.20 2.78 9.08
CA PHE A 357 6.38 1.59 9.92
C PHE A 357 5.35 1.64 11.05
N TYR A 358 4.41 0.69 11.07
CA TYR A 358 3.22 0.77 11.93
C TYR A 358 3.25 -0.18 13.14
N ASP A 359 4.25 -1.06 13.23
CA ASP A 359 4.42 -1.95 14.37
C ASP A 359 5.89 -2.06 14.81
N SER A 360 6.10 -2.69 15.97
CA SER A 360 7.43 -2.86 16.57
C SER A 360 8.33 -3.86 15.83
N ILE A 361 7.77 -4.62 14.90
CA ILE A 361 8.51 -5.63 14.11
C ILE A 361 9.10 -4.98 12.85
N GLY A 362 8.64 -3.77 12.51
CA GLY A 362 9.13 -3.02 11.37
C GLY A 362 8.33 -3.30 10.10
N ASN A 363 7.07 -3.70 10.21
CA ASN A 363 6.21 -3.80 9.03
C ASN A 363 5.89 -2.41 8.49
N TYR A 364 6.05 -2.25 7.18
CA TYR A 364 5.78 -1.02 6.45
C TYR A 364 4.46 -1.14 5.66
N ALA A 365 3.64 -0.09 5.69
CA ALA A 365 2.39 -0.03 4.95
C ALA A 365 2.01 1.40 4.57
N TYR A 366 1.16 1.53 3.56
CA TYR A 366 0.52 2.80 3.18
C TYR A 366 -0.77 3.01 3.97
N PHE A 367 -1.15 4.26 4.19
CA PHE A 367 -2.39 4.60 4.87
C PHE A 367 -3.18 5.64 4.08
N ALA A 368 -4.51 5.54 4.09
CA ALA A 368 -5.36 6.62 3.64
C ALA A 368 -5.27 7.80 4.62
N THR A 369 -5.02 9.01 4.11
CA THR A 369 -4.79 10.22 4.92
C THR A 369 -5.54 11.43 4.35
N GLN A 370 -5.64 12.50 5.15
CA GLN A 370 -6.24 13.79 4.73
C GLN A 370 -5.25 14.70 4.00
N THR A 371 -3.98 14.37 4.05
CA THR A 371 -2.90 15.20 3.53
C THR A 371 -2.33 14.54 2.30
N PHE A 372 -2.12 15.32 1.24
CA PHE A 372 -1.41 14.85 0.05
C PHE A 372 -0.11 14.14 0.46
N PRO A 373 0.19 12.95 -0.10
CA PRO A 373 -0.42 12.30 -1.26
C PRO A 373 -1.67 11.45 -1.00
N TYR A 374 -2.32 11.53 0.17
CA TYR A 374 -3.58 10.83 0.54
C TYR A 374 -3.52 9.30 0.64
N ILE A 375 -2.72 8.61 -0.15
CA ILE A 375 -2.55 7.14 -0.20
C ILE A 375 -1.11 6.81 -0.65
N THR A 376 -0.87 6.09 -1.76
CA THR A 376 0.49 5.75 -2.22
C THR A 376 1.02 6.80 -3.20
N GLY A 377 1.84 7.75 -2.72
CA GLY A 377 2.42 8.80 -3.57
C GLY A 377 3.64 8.34 -4.37
N CYS A 378 4.42 7.42 -3.80
CA CYS A 378 5.54 6.72 -4.43
C CYS A 378 5.72 5.36 -3.77
N PHE A 379 6.63 4.53 -4.29
CA PHE A 379 6.97 3.26 -3.64
C PHE A 379 8.09 3.46 -2.61
N GLY A 380 7.71 3.36 -1.34
CA GLY A 380 8.57 3.56 -0.18
C GLY A 380 9.28 2.28 0.29
N PRO A 381 9.93 2.32 1.46
CA PRO A 381 9.99 3.46 2.37
C PRO A 381 10.76 4.64 1.78
N GLY A 382 10.25 5.85 2.01
CA GLY A 382 10.92 7.11 1.74
C GLY A 382 11.60 7.68 2.98
N ASN A 383 12.34 8.77 2.82
CA ASN A 383 12.83 9.56 3.95
C ASN A 383 11.72 10.46 4.52
N TYR A 384 12.05 11.18 5.59
CA TYR A 384 11.19 12.18 6.26
C TYR A 384 11.76 13.57 6.02
N PRO A 385 11.58 14.14 4.83
CA PRO A 385 12.23 15.40 4.49
C PRO A 385 11.62 16.56 5.28
N SER A 386 12.46 17.38 5.90
CA SER A 386 12.06 18.64 6.54
C SER A 386 12.18 19.80 5.55
N PHE A 387 11.41 19.78 4.47
CA PHE A 387 11.28 20.95 3.59
C PHE A 387 10.09 21.80 4.04
N SER A 388 10.17 23.13 3.89
CA SER A 388 8.99 23.98 4.09
C SER A 388 7.89 23.55 3.10
N GLN A 389 6.69 23.24 3.61
CA GLN A 389 5.51 22.79 2.85
C GLN A 389 5.17 23.68 1.63
N ALA A 390 5.59 24.95 1.64
CA ALA A 390 5.36 25.90 0.55
C ALA A 390 5.85 25.43 -0.84
N VAL A 391 6.75 24.44 -0.91
CA VAL A 391 7.31 23.97 -2.19
C VAL A 391 6.56 22.77 -2.78
N MET A 392 5.76 22.05 -1.98
CA MET A 392 5.09 20.81 -2.42
C MET A 392 3.77 21.07 -3.17
N ILE A 393 3.11 22.19 -2.88
CA ILE A 393 1.78 22.55 -3.44
C ILE A 393 1.91 23.49 -4.64
N ALA A 394 3.12 24.01 -4.93
CA ALA A 394 3.34 25.12 -5.85
C ALA A 394 3.96 24.71 -7.21
N LYS A 395 3.46 23.65 -7.84
CA LYS A 395 3.66 23.43 -9.28
C LYS A 395 2.34 23.29 -9.99
#